data_AF-A0A2U3K147-F1
#
_entry.id   AF-A0A2U3K147-F1
#
_cell.length_a   1.000
_cell.length_b   1.000
_cell.length_c   1.000
_cell.angle_alpha   90.00
_cell.angle_beta   90.00
_cell.angle_gamma   90.00
#
_symmetry.space_group_name_H-M   'P 1'
#
loop_
_entity.id
_entity.type
_entity.pdbx_description
1 polymer ?
#
loop_
_entity_poly.entity_id
_entity_poly.type
_entity_poly.pdbx_seq_one_letter_code
_entity_poly.pdbx_strand_id
1 'polypeptide(L)' 'MYSLIGFSNAVIVEAFILKATKNRIRVVAAGFDDAIQLRRVGQQWFSETGEPVTFEFLAADSPGRTASAENPMTSRAAS' A
#
# COMPACT_ATOMS: atom_id res chain seq x y z
N MET A 1 9.91 8.81 3.74
CA MET A 1 8.63 8.33 4.30
C MET A 1 8.66 6.82 4.30
N TYR A 2 8.28 6.18 5.41
CA TYR A 2 8.20 4.72 5.51
C TYR A 2 6.82 4.22 5.04
N SER A 3 6.81 3.05 4.41
CA SER A 3 5.60 2.36 3.96
C SER A 3 5.83 0.86 4.06
N LEU A 4 4.78 0.12 4.35
CA LEU A 4 4.70 -1.30 4.09
C LEU A 4 4.18 -1.50 2.68
N ILE A 5 4.79 -2.42 1.93
CA ILE A 5 4.35 -2.82 0.60
C ILE A 5 3.98 -4.29 0.66
N GLY A 6 2.70 -4.58 0.38
CA GLY A 6 2.18 -5.94 0.27
C GLY A 6 2.22 -6.43 -1.16
N PHE A 7 2.74 -7.63 -1.37
CA PHE A 7 2.74 -8.35 -2.66
C PHE A 7 1.64 -9.43 -2.68
N SER A 8 1.29 -9.92 -3.87
CA SER A 8 0.24 -10.93 -4.09
C SER A 8 0.50 -12.27 -3.40
N ASN A 9 1.77 -12.57 -3.08
CA ASN A 9 2.20 -13.76 -2.35
C ASN A 9 2.13 -13.60 -0.81
N ALA A 10 1.40 -12.60 -0.32
CA ALA A 10 1.29 -12.24 1.10
C ALA A 10 2.62 -11.82 1.76
N VAL A 11 3.66 -11.55 0.99
CA VAL A 11 4.89 -10.94 1.50
C VAL A 11 4.65 -9.46 1.74
N ILE A 12 4.99 -9.00 2.94
CA ILE A 12 4.97 -7.58 3.30
C ILE A 12 6.42 -7.16 3.56
N VAL A 13 6.85 -6.10 2.89
CA VAL A 13 8.19 -5.54 3.06
C VAL A 13 8.13 -4.10 3.54
N GLU A 14 9.04 -3.76 4.44
CA GLU A 14 9.29 -2.38 4.82
C GLU A 14 10.03 -1.66 3.69
N ALA A 15 9.58 -0.45 3.37
CA ALA A 15 10.17 0.33 2.30
C ALA A 15 10.26 1.82 2.67
N PHE A 16 11.33 2.46 2.21
CA PHE A 16 11.50 3.90 2.25
C PHE A 16 11.23 4.50 0.88
N ILE A 17 10.31 5.46 0.82
CA ILE A 17 9.95 6.14 -0.42
C ILE A 17 11.00 7.19 -0.75
N LEU A 18 11.66 7.02 -1.90
CA LEU A 18 12.64 7.96 -2.46
C LEU A 18 11.96 9.08 -3.24
N LYS A 19 10.96 8.73 -4.06
CA LYS A 19 10.22 9.68 -4.90
C LYS A 19 8.84 9.14 -5.20
N ALA A 20 7.83 9.99 -5.07
CA ALA A 20 6.46 9.67 -5.45
C ALA A 20 5.94 10.69 -6.47
N THR A 21 5.23 10.19 -7.48
CA THR A 21 4.48 10.97 -8.47
C THR A 21 3.10 10.32 -8.63
N LYS A 22 2.20 10.95 -9.38
CA LYS A 22 0.83 10.44 -9.59
C LYS A 22 0.78 8.97 -10.04
N ASN A 23 1.72 8.55 -10.89
CA ASN A 23 1.70 7.25 -11.57
C ASN A 23 2.94 6.40 -11.32
N ARG A 24 3.94 6.90 -10.59
CA ARG A 24 5.19 6.19 -10.31
C ARG A 24 5.69 6.48 -8.91
N ILE A 25 6.15 5.45 -8.22
CA ILE A 25 6.85 5.56 -6.93
C ILE A 25 8.18 4.82 -7.07
N ARG A 26 9.25 5.39 -6.52
CA ARG A 26 10.53 4.69 -6.30
C ARG A 26 10.75 4.51 -4.82
N VAL A 27 11.10 3.29 -4.43
CA VAL A 27 11.32 2.90 -3.04
C VAL A 27 12.61 2.11 -2.90
N VAL A 28 13.23 2.14 -1.73
CA VAL A 28 14.19 1.11 -1.30
C VAL A 28 13.45 0.21 -0.32
N ALA A 29 13.45 -1.10 -0.55
CA ALA A 29 12.72 -2.06 0.27
C ALA A 29 13.68 -3.06 0.91
N ALA A 30 13.38 -3.48 2.14
CA ALA A 30 14.13 -4.53 2.81
C ALA A 30 14.09 -5.83 1.99
N GLY A 31 15.25 -6.47 1.81
CA GLY A 31 15.38 -7.70 1.02
C GLY A 31 15.54 -7.49 -0.50
N PHE A 32 15.66 -6.24 -0.97
CA PHE A 32 15.98 -5.92 -2.36
C PHE A 32 17.30 -5.16 -2.45
N ASP A 33 18.15 -5.55 -3.40
CA ASP A 33 19.50 -4.99 -3.57
C ASP A 33 19.49 -3.58 -4.20
N ASP A 34 18.41 -3.20 -4.88
CA ASP A 34 18.26 -1.90 -5.56
C ASP A 34 16.87 -1.29 -5.30
N ALA A 35 16.72 -0.03 -5.66
CA ALA A 35 15.46 0.68 -5.62
C ALA A 35 14.44 0.10 -6.62
N ILE A 36 13.24 -0.19 -6.13
CA ILE A 36 12.15 -0.75 -6.92
C ILE A 36 11.28 0.40 -7.43
N GLN A 37 10.87 0.32 -8.70
CA GLN A 37 9.88 1.23 -9.27
C GLN A 37 8.48 0.61 -9.34
N LEU A 38 7.53 1.24 -8.67
CA LEU A 38 6.12 0.88 -8.72
C LEU A 38 5.38 1.76 -9.74
N ARG A 39 4.44 1.18 -10.48
CA ARG A 39 3.66 1.87 -11.51
C ARG A 39 2.17 1.75 -11.23
N ARG A 40 1.44 2.84 -11.46
CA ARG A 40 -0.02 2.86 -11.36
C ARG A 40 -0.66 2.61 -12.71
N VAL A 41 -1.64 1.71 -12.76
CA VAL A 41 -2.55 1.52 -13.89
C VAL A 41 -3.97 1.60 -13.35
N GLY A 42 -4.74 2.60 -13.79
CA GLY A 42 -6.03 2.90 -13.19
C GLY A 42 -5.91 3.25 -11.70
N GLN A 43 -6.60 2.48 -10.85
CA GLN A 43 -6.55 2.64 -9.39
C GLN A 43 -5.59 1.68 -8.70
N GLN A 44 -4.93 0.78 -9.44
CA GLN A 44 -4.09 -0.26 -8.90
C GLN A 44 -2.61 0.02 -9.16
N TRP A 45 -1.77 -0.45 -8.25
CA TRP A 45 -0.32 -0.33 -8.34
C TRP A 45 0.31 -1.68 -8.61
N PHE A 46 1.43 -1.65 -9.33
CA PHE A 46 2.13 -2.82 -9.80
C PHE A 46 3.63 -2.68 -9.60
N SER A 47 4.28 -3.80 -9.28
CA SER A 47 5.74 -3.95 -9.27
C SER A 47 6.33 -3.85 -10.69
N GLU A 48 7.64 -3.94 -10.79
CA GLU A 48 8.35 -3.98 -12.06
C GLU A 48 8.01 -5.23 -12.88
N THR A 49 7.78 -6.34 -12.20
CA THR A 49 7.35 -7.63 -12.79
C THR A 49 5.87 -7.65 -13.17
N GLY A 50 5.11 -6.60 -12.84
CA GLY A 50 3.68 -6.52 -13.14
C GLY A 50 2.79 -7.19 -12.09
N GLU A 51 3.35 -7.55 -10.94
CA GLU A 51 2.57 -8.07 -9.82
C GLU A 51 1.83 -6.94 -9.12
N PRO A 52 0.56 -7.12 -8.74
CA PRO A 52 -0.18 -6.10 -8.01
C PRO A 52 0.39 -5.91 -6.60
N VAL A 53 0.46 -4.65 -6.16
CA VAL A 53 0.94 -4.29 -4.82
C VAL A 53 -0.04 -3.40 -4.07
N THR A 54 -0.06 -3.54 -2.75
CA THR A 54 -0.80 -2.66 -1.83
C THR A 54 0.16 -1.85 -0.97
N PHE A 55 -0.32 -0.72 -0.45
CA PHE A 55 0.46 0.13 0.45
C PHE A 55 -0.27 0.29 1.78
N GLU A 56 0.49 0.17 2.86
CA GLU A 56 0.12 0.75 4.14
C GLU A 56 1.16 1.79 4.48
N PHE A 57 0.77 3.06 4.39
CA PHE A 57 1.63 4.15 4.80
C PHE A 57 1.68 4.19 6.31
N LEU A 58 2.85 3.88 6.87
CA LEU A 58 3.13 4.16 8.27
C LEU A 58 3.30 5.66 8.38
N ALA A 59 2.18 6.36 8.60
CA ALA A 59 2.22 7.77 8.95
C ALA A 59 3.11 7.88 10.20
N ALA A 60 4.20 8.64 10.10
CA ALA A 60 4.79 9.20 11.31
C ALA A 60 3.66 9.97 12.00
N ASP A 61 3.28 9.53 13.21
CA ASP A 61 2.10 9.96 13.96
C ASP A 61 1.56 11.31 13.51
N SER A 62 0.56 11.27 12.63
CA SER A 62 -0.29 12.43 12.38
C SER A 62 -1.50 12.22 13.29
N PRO A 63 -1.67 13.01 14.36
CA PRO A 63 -2.80 12.82 15.25
C PRO A 63 -4.08 13.13 14.45
N GLY A 64 -4.89 12.11 14.23
CA GLY A 64 -6.25 12.28 13.70
C GLY A 64 -6.49 11.74 12.30
N ARG A 65 -6.38 10.43 12.12
CA ARG A 65 -7.32 9.73 11.22
C ARG A 65 -7.62 8.35 11.77
N THR A 66 -8.63 8.29 12.63
CA THR A 66 -9.32 7.04 12.94
C THR A 66 -9.81 6.44 11.63
N ALA A 67 -9.35 5.22 11.35
CA ALA A 67 -9.92 4.39 10.30
C ALA A 67 -11.42 4.25 10.56
N SER A 68 -12.25 4.80 9.66
CA SER A 68 -13.68 4.52 9.66
C SER A 68 -13.84 3.11 9.11
N ALA A 69 -13.88 2.13 10.02
CA ALA A 69 -14.29 0.77 9.70
C ALA A 69 -15.80 0.78 9.45
N GLU A 70 -16.21 0.98 8.21
CA GLU A 70 -17.56 0.57 7.78
C GLU A 70 -17.56 -0.96 7.71
N ASN A 71 -18.06 -1.59 8.78
CA ASN A 71 -18.44 -2.99 8.76
C ASN A 71 -19.95 -3.12 8.48
N PRO A 72 -20.37 -4.27 7.95
CA PRO A 72 -21.31 -4.35 6.83
C PRO A 72 -22.77 -4.39 7.28
N MET A 73 -23.68 -4.07 6.34
CA MET A 73 -25.11 -4.31 6.41
C MET A 73 -25.43 -5.70 7.00
N THR A 74 -25.77 -5.75 8.28
CA THR A 74 -26.50 -6.89 8.85
C THR A 74 -27.98 -6.70 8.55
N SER A 75 -28.43 -7.42 7.54
CA SER A 75 -29.83 -7.83 7.40
C SER A 75 -30.29 -8.50 8.69
N ARG A 76 -31.41 -8.05 9.27
CA ARG A 76 -32.28 -8.88 10.11
C ARG A 76 -33.71 -8.35 10.09
N ALA A 77 -34.60 -9.25 9.72
CA ALA A 77 -36.04 -9.10 9.64
C ALA A 77 -36.73 -9.13 11.01
N ALA A 78 -38.01 -8.74 10.97
CA ALA A 78 -39.12 -9.05 11.89
C ALA A 78 -39.11 -8.41 13.28
N SER A 79 -40.07 -7.52 13.54
CA SER A 79 -41.37 -7.84 14.16
C SER A 79 -42.36 -6.70 14.00
#